data_AF-A0A957H7I8-F1
#
_entry.id   AF-A0A957H7I8-F1
#
_cell.length_a   1.000
_cell.length_b   1.000
_cell.length_c   1.000
_cell.angle_alpha   90.00
_cell.angle_beta   90.00
_cell.angle_gamma   90.00
#
_symmetry.space_group_name_H-M   'P 1'
#
loop_
_entity.id
_entity.type
_entity.pdbx_description
1 polymer ?
#
loop_
_entity_poly.entity_id
_entity_poly.type
_entity_poly.pdbx_seq_one_letter_code
_entity_poly.pdbx_strand_id
1 'polypeptide(L)'
;MPKTSRIINWRYRRLSRSRRGGRQWLRALTILLTLLVLFVVGSLLSAGIGTSAVYAYFTRDLPDFTELEKLGQDVDTTFETTKIYAWGDDPDGDGQRNLVLIYEVIDPLGGDRQWIPLAQMPQNIIDATVAIEDKSFWTNQGFDVEGIGRAFYEYVLEGGGV
;
A
#
# COMPACT_ATOMS: atom_id res chain seq x y z
N MET A 1 81.15 29.64 -33.81
CA MET A 1 80.47 29.53 -32.49
C MET A 1 78.99 29.88 -32.65
N PRO A 2 78.02 28.98 -32.37
CA PRO A 2 76.60 29.29 -32.53
C PRO A 2 76.11 30.17 -31.37
N LYS A 3 75.41 31.25 -31.70
CA LYS A 3 74.88 32.23 -30.74
C LYS A 3 73.85 31.58 -29.80
N THR A 4 74.09 31.70 -28.50
CA THR A 4 73.32 31.17 -27.35
C THR A 4 71.88 31.70 -27.24
N SER A 5 71.51 32.70 -28.02
CA SER A 5 70.18 33.31 -28.03
C SER A 5 69.07 32.44 -28.66
N ARG A 6 69.41 31.38 -29.40
CA ARG A 6 68.39 30.50 -30.02
C ARG A 6 67.81 29.43 -29.07
N ILE A 7 68.44 29.18 -27.91
CA ILE A 7 68.04 28.08 -27.01
C ILE A 7 66.99 28.54 -25.98
N ILE A 8 66.91 29.84 -25.68
CA ILE A 8 66.06 30.36 -24.60
C ILE A 8 64.58 30.48 -25.02
N ASN A 9 64.30 30.71 -26.31
CA ASN A 9 62.91 30.91 -26.78
C ASN A 9 62.10 29.61 -26.93
N TRP A 10 62.73 28.43 -26.87
CA TRP A 10 62.01 27.15 -26.96
C TRP A 10 61.38 26.71 -25.62
N ARG A 11 61.91 27.18 -24.49
CA ARG A 11 61.38 26.83 -23.15
C ARG A 11 60.12 27.60 -22.78
N TYR A 12 59.94 28.84 -23.24
CA TYR A 12 58.76 29.65 -22.90
C TYR A 12 57.46 29.22 -23.61
N ARG A 13 57.54 28.51 -24.75
CA ARG A 13 56.34 28.03 -25.47
C ARG A 13 55.74 26.72 -24.92
N ARG A 14 56.47 25.96 -24.10
CA ARG A 14 55.98 24.69 -23.52
C ARG A 14 55.15 24.86 -22.24
N LEU A 15 55.24 25.99 -21.56
CA LEU A 15 54.52 26.21 -20.29
C LEU A 15 53.10 26.77 -20.46
N SER A 16 52.74 27.33 -21.61
CA SER A 16 51.42 27.95 -21.83
C SER A 16 50.37 27.04 -22.48
N ARG A 17 50.73 25.81 -22.90
CA ARG A 17 49.76 24.85 -23.48
C ARG A 17 49.01 23.98 -22.46
N SER A 18 49.46 23.94 -21.20
CA SER A 18 48.88 23.05 -20.18
C SER A 18 47.65 23.64 -19.46
N ARG A 19 47.41 24.96 -19.53
CA ARG A 19 46.33 25.61 -18.75
C ARG A 19 44.97 25.72 -19.44
N ARG A 20 44.87 25.38 -20.73
CA ARG A 20 43.58 25.42 -21.49
C ARG A 20 42.72 24.17 -21.31
N GLY A 21 43.32 23.03 -20.91
CA GLY A 21 42.61 21.77 -20.70
C GLY A 21 41.77 21.74 -19.42
N GLY A 22 42.32 22.20 -18.29
CA GLY A 22 41.64 22.10 -16.99
C GLY A 22 40.28 22.81 -16.91
N ARG A 23 40.15 23.97 -17.57
CA ARG A 23 38.88 24.72 -17.60
C ARG A 23 37.83 24.09 -18.52
N GLN A 24 38.24 23.37 -19.56
CA GLN A 24 37.34 22.58 -20.42
C GLN A 24 36.86 21.32 -19.67
N TRP A 25 37.76 20.67 -18.92
CA TRP A 25 37.44 19.52 -18.08
C TRP A 25 36.51 19.86 -16.92
N LEU A 26 36.73 20.99 -16.23
CA LEU A 26 35.81 21.46 -15.19
C LEU A 26 34.41 21.76 -15.75
N ARG A 27 34.32 22.34 -16.96
CA ARG A 27 33.04 22.58 -17.64
C ARG A 27 32.33 21.28 -18.01
N ALA A 28 33.06 20.32 -18.57
CA ALA A 28 32.52 19.01 -18.90
C ALA A 28 32.02 18.28 -17.64
N LEU A 29 32.78 18.35 -16.54
CA LEU A 29 32.39 17.79 -15.26
C LEU A 29 31.12 18.45 -14.69
N THR A 30 31.03 19.79 -14.74
CA THR A 30 29.83 20.49 -14.28
C THR A 30 28.60 20.16 -15.11
N ILE A 31 28.73 20.05 -16.44
CA ILE A 31 27.63 19.68 -17.33
C ILE A 31 27.17 18.25 -17.01
N LEU A 32 28.12 17.33 -16.84
CA LEU A 32 27.83 15.94 -16.52
C LEU A 32 27.13 15.80 -15.16
N LEU A 33 27.58 16.55 -14.13
CA LEU A 33 26.92 16.59 -12.83
C LEU A 33 25.52 17.19 -12.89
N THR A 34 25.31 18.27 -13.64
CA THR A 34 23.97 18.84 -13.80
C THR A 34 23.02 17.90 -14.55
N LEU A 35 23.51 17.18 -15.57
CA LEU A 35 22.72 16.17 -16.27
C LEU A 35 22.38 15.01 -15.35
N LEU A 36 23.31 14.57 -14.51
CA LEU A 36 23.07 13.54 -13.49
C LEU A 36 21.99 13.98 -12.49
N VAL A 37 22.08 15.21 -11.98
CA VAL A 37 21.08 15.75 -11.04
C VAL A 37 19.70 15.85 -11.71
N LEU A 38 19.63 16.37 -12.93
CA LEU A 38 18.37 16.45 -13.68
C LEU A 38 17.78 15.07 -13.97
N PHE A 39 18.62 14.08 -14.27
CA PHE A 39 18.20 12.70 -14.45
C PHE A 39 17.62 12.13 -13.16
N VAL A 40 18.29 12.28 -12.02
CA VAL A 40 17.81 11.79 -10.71
C VAL A 40 16.48 12.47 -10.33
N VAL A 41 16.38 13.80 -10.48
CA VAL A 41 15.15 14.54 -10.20
C VAL A 41 14.02 14.12 -11.14
N GLY A 42 14.30 13.98 -12.43
CA GLY A 42 13.33 13.52 -13.42
C GLY A 42 12.82 12.11 -13.10
N SER A 43 13.72 11.18 -12.73
CA SER A 43 13.36 9.83 -12.31
C SER A 43 12.46 9.83 -11.08
N LEU A 44 12.78 10.62 -10.05
CA LEU A 44 11.95 10.73 -8.84
C LEU A 44 10.54 11.28 -9.12
N LEU A 45 10.44 12.31 -9.96
CA LEU A 45 9.14 12.88 -10.36
C LEU A 45 8.32 11.88 -11.18
N SER A 46 8.96 11.19 -12.13
CA SER A 46 8.28 10.17 -12.95
C SER A 46 7.82 8.98 -12.11
N ALA A 47 8.60 8.57 -11.10
CA ALA A 47 8.20 7.54 -10.14
C ALA A 47 6.97 7.99 -9.33
N GLY A 48 6.96 9.23 -8.81
CA GLY A 48 5.82 9.76 -8.05
C GLY A 48 4.52 9.85 -8.88
N ILE A 49 4.62 10.29 -10.14
CA ILE A 49 3.48 10.33 -11.07
C ILE A 49 3.02 8.91 -11.44
N GLY A 50 3.96 7.99 -11.68
CA GLY A 50 3.66 6.59 -11.97
C GLY A 50 2.90 5.92 -10.83
N THR A 51 3.38 6.06 -9.59
CA THR A 51 2.74 5.46 -8.41
C THR A 51 1.34 6.01 -8.18
N SER A 52 1.14 7.32 -8.33
CA SER A 52 -0.18 7.94 -8.16
C SER A 52 -1.16 7.58 -9.28
N ALA A 53 -0.72 7.48 -10.52
CA ALA A 53 -1.55 7.01 -11.63
C ALA A 53 -1.94 5.54 -11.50
N VAL A 54 -0.99 4.69 -11.08
CA VAL A 54 -1.25 3.27 -10.80
C VAL A 54 -2.25 3.13 -9.66
N TYR A 55 -2.04 3.83 -8.54
CA TYR A 55 -2.99 3.85 -7.43
C TYR A 55 -4.39 4.27 -7.89
N ALA A 56 -4.51 5.41 -8.57
CA ALA A 56 -5.80 5.91 -9.07
C ALA A 56 -6.46 4.94 -10.05
N TYR A 57 -5.69 4.26 -10.91
CA TYR A 57 -6.21 3.26 -11.84
C TYR A 57 -6.78 2.03 -11.12
N PHE A 58 -6.13 1.58 -10.05
CA PHE A 58 -6.60 0.43 -9.28
C PHE A 58 -7.72 0.81 -8.31
N THR A 59 -7.78 2.05 -7.83
CA THR A 59 -8.81 2.49 -6.88
C THR A 59 -10.05 3.13 -7.50
N ARG A 60 -10.08 3.36 -8.82
CA ARG A 60 -11.22 4.02 -9.50
C ARG A 60 -12.55 3.30 -9.36
N ASP A 61 -12.51 1.98 -9.20
CA ASP A 61 -13.69 1.12 -9.09
C ASP A 61 -13.98 0.71 -7.63
N LEU A 62 -13.18 1.19 -6.66
CA LEU A 62 -13.45 0.92 -5.26
C LEU A 62 -14.58 1.84 -4.75
N PRO A 63 -15.62 1.29 -4.09
CA PRO A 63 -16.62 2.09 -3.40
C PRO A 63 -15.97 2.92 -2.28
N ASP A 64 -16.58 4.05 -1.95
CA ASP A 64 -16.07 4.89 -0.85
C ASP A 64 -16.18 4.13 0.48
N PHE A 65 -15.20 4.29 1.36
CA PHE A 65 -15.17 3.59 2.64
C PHE A 65 -16.37 3.95 3.53
N THR A 66 -16.94 5.15 3.33
CA THR A 66 -18.16 5.57 4.03
C THR A 66 -19.41 4.80 3.59
N GLU A 67 -19.38 4.12 2.44
CA GLU A 67 -20.46 3.23 2.01
C GLU A 67 -20.42 1.89 2.75
N LEU A 68 -19.25 1.45 3.22
CA LEU A 68 -19.14 0.22 4.03
C LEU A 68 -19.82 0.38 5.40
N GLU A 69 -19.72 1.58 5.99
CA GLU A 69 -20.44 1.92 7.23
C GLU A 69 -21.96 1.89 7.03
N LYS A 70 -22.42 2.28 5.83
CA LYS A 70 -23.84 2.21 5.45
C LYS A 70 -24.29 0.79 5.15
N LEU A 71 -23.44 -0.06 4.58
CA LEU A 71 -23.77 -1.46 4.27
C LEU A 71 -24.22 -2.22 5.54
N GLY A 72 -23.59 -1.95 6.68
CA GLY A 72 -23.97 -2.52 7.98
C GLY A 72 -25.16 -1.85 8.67
N GLN A 73 -25.67 -0.73 8.15
CA GLN A 73 -26.82 0.01 8.68
C GLN A 73 -28.08 -0.13 7.81
N ASP A 74 -27.92 -0.39 6.51
CA ASP A 74 -29.03 -0.57 5.59
C ASP A 74 -29.56 -2.00 5.67
N VAL A 75 -30.64 -2.16 6.43
CA VAL A 75 -31.34 -3.44 6.67
C VAL A 75 -31.77 -4.12 5.35
N ASP A 76 -31.92 -3.34 4.27
CA ASP A 76 -32.31 -3.84 2.95
C ASP A 76 -31.14 -4.47 2.15
N THR A 77 -29.88 -4.26 2.54
CA THR A 77 -28.69 -4.76 1.80
C THR A 77 -27.94 -5.88 2.50
N THR A 78 -28.16 -6.05 3.81
CA THR A 78 -27.60 -7.17 4.57
C THR A 78 -28.66 -8.25 4.71
N PHE A 79 -28.49 -9.34 3.97
CA PHE A 79 -29.34 -10.53 4.10
C PHE A 79 -29.09 -11.18 5.47
N GLU A 80 -29.92 -10.82 6.45
CA GLU A 80 -29.91 -11.37 7.79
C GLU A 80 -30.91 -12.54 7.93
N THR A 81 -30.62 -13.45 8.84
CA THR A 81 -31.50 -14.58 9.13
C THR A 81 -32.77 -14.10 9.84
N THR A 82 -33.95 -14.37 9.26
CA THR A 82 -35.22 -14.01 9.91
C THR A 82 -35.53 -15.00 11.02
N LYS A 83 -35.67 -14.50 12.26
CA LYS A 83 -35.98 -15.32 13.44
C LYS A 83 -37.45 -15.18 13.85
N ILE A 84 -38.15 -16.30 13.98
CA ILE A 84 -39.55 -16.37 14.39
C ILE A 84 -39.60 -16.90 15.82
N TYR A 85 -40.20 -16.11 16.72
CA TYR A 85 -40.35 -16.45 18.13
C TYR A 85 -41.82 -16.71 18.47
N ALA A 86 -42.06 -17.58 19.45
CA ALA A 86 -43.35 -17.75 20.10
C ALA A 86 -43.22 -17.56 21.60
N TRP A 87 -44.32 -17.18 22.27
CA TRP A 87 -44.35 -17.21 23.73
C TRP A 87 -44.22 -18.65 24.22
N GLY A 88 -43.20 -18.90 25.03
CA GLY A 88 -43.00 -20.16 25.72
C GLY A 88 -44.00 -20.38 26.85
N ASP A 89 -43.86 -21.52 27.50
CA ASP A 89 -44.62 -21.85 28.70
C ASP A 89 -44.26 -20.90 29.85
N ASP A 90 -45.20 -20.75 30.79
CA ASP A 90 -45.01 -20.04 32.06
C ASP A 90 -44.91 -21.10 33.16
N PRO A 91 -43.70 -21.64 33.43
CA PRO A 91 -43.54 -22.73 34.39
C PRO A 91 -43.76 -22.29 35.83
N ASP A 92 -43.55 -21.01 36.14
CA ASP A 92 -43.60 -20.46 37.50
C ASP A 92 -44.97 -19.84 37.83
N GLY A 93 -45.83 -19.65 36.81
CA GLY A 93 -47.20 -19.15 36.95
C GLY A 93 -47.28 -17.66 37.33
N ASP A 94 -46.21 -16.92 37.12
CA ASP A 94 -46.11 -15.49 37.47
C ASP A 94 -46.68 -14.57 36.37
N GLY A 95 -47.16 -15.16 35.26
CA GLY A 95 -47.66 -14.46 34.09
C GLY A 95 -46.56 -13.98 33.14
N GLN A 96 -45.29 -14.16 33.47
CA GLN A 96 -44.16 -13.79 32.63
C GLN A 96 -43.72 -14.99 31.80
N ARG A 97 -44.05 -14.95 30.52
CA ARG A 97 -43.54 -15.90 29.54
C ARG A 97 -42.22 -15.39 29.00
N ASN A 98 -41.39 -16.30 28.51
CA ASN A 98 -40.19 -15.96 27.75
C ASN A 98 -40.43 -16.25 26.27
N LEU A 99 -39.82 -15.46 25.38
CA LEU A 99 -39.83 -15.77 23.96
C LEU A 99 -38.93 -16.98 23.69
N VAL A 100 -39.46 -17.96 22.97
CA VAL A 100 -38.75 -19.15 22.51
C VAL A 100 -38.62 -19.05 21.00
N LEU A 101 -37.41 -19.18 20.49
CA LEU A 101 -37.15 -19.27 19.05
C LEU A 101 -37.75 -20.57 18.51
N ILE A 102 -38.65 -20.48 17.55
CA ILE A 102 -39.35 -21.64 16.97
C ILE A 102 -38.97 -21.91 15.51
N TYR A 103 -38.46 -20.91 14.80
CA TYR A 103 -38.05 -21.07 13.42
C TYR A 103 -37.05 -20.00 12.98
N GLU A 104 -36.19 -20.36 12.04
CA GLU A 104 -35.27 -19.45 11.36
C GLU A 104 -35.44 -19.62 9.85
N VAL A 105 -35.64 -18.50 9.13
CA VAL A 105 -35.65 -18.47 7.68
C VAL A 105 -34.27 -18.04 7.21
N ILE A 106 -33.53 -18.99 6.66
CA ILE A 106 -32.17 -18.80 6.16
C ILE A 106 -32.24 -18.57 4.64
N ASP A 107 -31.56 -17.54 4.16
CA ASP A 107 -31.45 -17.27 2.73
C ASP A 107 -30.58 -18.37 2.06
N PRO A 108 -31.05 -19.02 0.98
CA PRO A 108 -30.28 -20.08 0.31
C PRO A 108 -29.00 -19.60 -0.39
N LEU A 109 -28.89 -18.30 -0.70
CA LEU A 109 -27.72 -17.66 -1.29
C LEU A 109 -26.89 -16.89 -0.24
N GLY A 110 -27.53 -16.38 0.81
CA GLY A 110 -26.91 -15.61 1.88
C GLY A 110 -26.27 -16.46 2.99
N GLY A 111 -26.82 -17.64 3.28
CA GLY A 111 -26.41 -18.48 4.40
C GLY A 111 -26.89 -17.96 5.76
N ASP A 112 -26.48 -18.64 6.83
CA ASP A 112 -26.81 -18.25 8.21
C ASP A 112 -25.90 -17.10 8.65
N ARG A 113 -26.49 -15.89 8.71
CA ARG A 113 -25.81 -14.66 9.13
C ARG A 113 -26.54 -14.02 10.29
N GLN A 114 -25.74 -13.51 11.22
CA GLN A 114 -26.18 -12.69 12.33
C GLN A 114 -25.24 -11.52 12.52
N TRP A 115 -25.78 -10.31 12.43
CA TRP A 115 -25.02 -9.11 12.74
C TRP A 115 -24.78 -8.95 14.25
N ILE A 116 -23.51 -8.76 14.63
CA ILE A 116 -23.10 -8.46 16.02
C ILE A 116 -22.12 -7.28 15.98
N PRO A 117 -22.36 -6.20 16.74
CA PRO A 117 -21.40 -5.09 16.85
C PRO A 117 -20.05 -5.57 17.39
N LEU A 118 -18.95 -4.99 16.90
CA LEU A 118 -17.61 -5.32 17.39
C LEU A 118 -17.47 -5.13 18.91
N ALA A 119 -18.17 -4.15 19.50
CA ALA A 119 -18.16 -3.90 20.95
C ALA A 119 -18.77 -5.03 21.79
N GLN A 120 -19.58 -5.92 21.18
CA GLN A 120 -20.14 -7.11 21.83
C GLN A 120 -19.27 -8.35 21.58
N MET A 121 -18.27 -8.27 20.71
CA MET A 121 -17.42 -9.40 20.37
C MET A 121 -16.38 -9.64 21.48
N PRO A 122 -16.20 -10.89 21.94
CA PRO A 122 -15.17 -11.22 22.90
C PRO A 122 -13.77 -10.87 22.38
N GLN A 123 -12.94 -10.22 23.22
CA GLN A 123 -11.61 -9.76 22.81
C GLN A 123 -10.72 -10.89 22.30
N ASN A 124 -10.81 -12.08 22.88
CA ASN A 124 -10.04 -13.25 22.44
C ASN A 124 -10.38 -13.69 21.01
N ILE A 125 -11.62 -13.50 20.55
CA ILE A 125 -12.01 -13.79 19.16
C ILE A 125 -11.41 -12.76 18.21
N ILE A 126 -11.46 -11.48 18.59
CA ILE A 126 -10.82 -10.40 17.83
C ILE A 126 -9.32 -10.68 17.69
N ASP A 127 -8.65 -10.92 18.83
CA ASP A 127 -7.20 -11.15 18.86
C ASP A 127 -6.78 -12.39 18.07
N ALA A 128 -7.53 -13.50 18.19
CA ALA A 128 -7.27 -14.72 17.44
C ALA A 128 -7.43 -14.51 15.92
N THR A 129 -8.47 -13.78 15.51
CA THR A 129 -8.73 -13.48 14.10
C THR A 129 -7.62 -12.61 13.52
N VAL A 130 -7.27 -11.53 14.24
CA VAL A 130 -6.16 -10.64 13.85
C VAL A 130 -4.85 -11.43 13.78
N ALA A 131 -4.55 -12.29 14.75
CA ALA A 131 -3.31 -13.07 14.74
C ALA A 131 -3.19 -14.03 13.55
N ILE A 132 -4.30 -14.59 13.06
CA ILE A 132 -4.33 -15.55 11.94
C ILE A 132 -4.33 -14.84 10.58
N GLU A 133 -5.17 -13.81 10.42
CA GLU A 133 -5.39 -13.14 9.12
C GLU A 133 -4.37 -12.02 8.86
N ASP A 134 -4.15 -11.13 9.83
CA ASP A 134 -3.21 -10.00 9.70
C ASP A 134 -2.64 -9.60 11.06
N LYS A 135 -1.52 -10.21 11.43
CA LYS A 135 -0.80 -9.93 12.69
C LYS A 135 -0.41 -8.45 12.87
N SER A 136 -0.38 -7.67 11.79
CA SER A 136 0.07 -6.27 11.78
C SER A 136 -1.09 -5.28 11.76
N PHE A 137 -2.34 -5.75 11.74
CA PHE A 137 -3.57 -4.98 11.58
C PHE A 137 -3.63 -3.67 12.38
N TRP A 138 -3.24 -3.71 13.66
CA TRP A 138 -3.29 -2.53 14.54
C TRP A 138 -2.21 -1.47 14.29
N THR A 139 -1.19 -1.81 13.51
CA THR A 139 0.02 -1.00 13.33
C THR A 139 0.31 -0.67 11.86
N ASN A 140 -0.25 -1.42 10.92
CA ASN A 140 -0.05 -1.20 9.49
C ASN A 140 -0.93 -0.06 8.98
N GLN A 141 -0.63 0.44 7.78
CA GLN A 141 -1.39 1.52 7.14
C GLN A 141 -2.59 1.01 6.32
N GLY A 142 -3.07 -0.21 6.61
CA GLY A 142 -4.10 -0.92 5.84
C GLY A 142 -3.54 -1.81 4.71
N PHE A 143 -2.22 -1.95 4.60
CA PHE A 143 -1.57 -2.82 3.61
C PHE A 143 -0.22 -3.34 4.12
N ASP A 144 0.13 -4.57 3.72
CA ASP A 144 1.40 -5.21 4.04
C ASP A 144 2.43 -4.96 2.94
N VAL A 145 3.28 -3.94 3.12
CA VAL A 145 4.35 -3.59 2.16
C VAL A 145 5.37 -4.71 2.03
N GLU A 146 5.69 -5.41 3.12
CA GLU A 146 6.65 -6.50 3.12
C GLU A 146 6.09 -7.68 2.32
N GLY A 147 4.83 -8.06 2.58
CA GLY A 147 4.12 -9.09 1.84
C GLY A 147 4.00 -8.78 0.35
N ILE A 148 3.65 -7.54 -0.02
CA ILE A 148 3.60 -7.09 -1.42
C ILE A 148 4.99 -7.19 -2.08
N GLY A 149 6.04 -6.73 -1.38
CA GLY A 149 7.41 -6.78 -1.89
C GLY A 149 7.89 -8.22 -2.11
N ARG A 150 7.60 -9.12 -1.15
CA ARG A 150 7.91 -10.55 -1.26
C ARG A 150 7.17 -11.18 -2.44
N ALA A 151 5.86 -10.96 -2.56
CA ALA A 151 5.06 -11.49 -3.65
C ALA A 151 5.57 -10.99 -5.01
N PHE A 152 5.90 -9.69 -5.13
CA PHE A 152 6.49 -9.16 -6.35
C PHE A 152 7.80 -9.87 -6.71
N TYR A 153 8.69 -10.07 -5.73
CA TYR A 153 9.95 -10.75 -5.95
C TYR A 153 9.74 -12.22 -6.41
N GLU A 154 8.92 -12.98 -5.70
CA GLU A 154 8.62 -14.39 -6.02
C GLU A 154 7.96 -14.55 -7.40
N TYR A 155 6.95 -13.73 -7.72
CA TYR A 155 6.18 -13.89 -8.94
C TYR A 155 6.80 -13.23 -10.17
N VAL A 156 7.54 -12.13 -10.01
CA VAL A 156 8.09 -11.37 -11.16
C VAL A 156 9.55 -11.73 -11.41
N LEU A 157 10.34 -11.93 -10.37
CA LEU A 157 11.78 -12.17 -10.51
C LEU A 157 12.13 -13.66 -10.50
N GLU A 158 11.43 -14.46 -9.71
CA GLU A 158 11.67 -15.91 -9.63
C GLU A 158 10.73 -16.74 -10.54
N GLY A 159 9.72 -16.10 -11.13
CA GLY A 159 8.83 -16.70 -12.12
C GLY A 159 7.68 -17.54 -11.55
N GLY A 160 7.40 -17.42 -10.25
CA GLY A 160 6.28 -18.08 -9.57
C GLY A 160 6.51 -19.58 -9.36
N GLY A 161 7.24 -19.93 -8.31
CA GLY A 161 7.30 -21.31 -7.81
C GLY A 161 6.09 -21.60 -6.93
N VAL A 162 5.22 -22.50 -7.37
CA VAL A 162 4.25 -23.20 -6.51
C VAL A 162 4.92 -24.29 -5.69
#